data_AF-A0A3L7X424-F1
#
_entry.id   AF-A0A3L7X424-F1
#
_cell.length_a   1.000
_cell.length_b   1.000
_cell.length_c   1.000
_cell.angle_alpha   90.00
_cell.angle_beta   90.00
_cell.angle_gamma   90.00
#
_symmetry.space_group_name_H-M   'P 1'
#
loop_
_entity.id
_entity.type
_entity.pdbx_description
1 polymer ?
#
loop_
_entity_poly.entity_id
_entity_poly.type
_entity_poly.pdbx_seq_one_letter_code
_entity_poly.pdbx_strand_id
1 'polypeptide(L)'
;ARLGEANVLLAMGDILRAEKEYSEAWQRYEAVFHLYNAIGDRYSIARVLYRMGDWQVAQENFADSIRLFESAIGLWEAIGLPDLAAQIIQPKLDAARGQLQ
;
A
#
# COMPACT_ATOMS: atom_id res chain seq x y z
N ALA A 1 18.95 -0.36 12.01
CA ALA A 1 19.30 0.06 10.63
C ALA A 1 18.12 -0.12 9.66
N ARG A 2 17.54 -1.33 9.51
CA ARG A 2 16.50 -1.64 8.50
C ARG A 2 15.21 -0.80 8.55
N LEU A 3 14.74 -0.41 9.74
CA LEU A 3 13.53 0.44 9.87
C LEU A 3 13.73 1.85 9.30
N GLY A 4 14.91 2.44 9.51
CA GLY A 4 15.24 3.76 8.96
C GLY A 4 15.34 3.74 7.43
N GLU A 5 15.98 2.71 6.88
CA GLU A 5 16.08 2.47 5.44
C GLU A 5 14.70 2.29 4.79
N ALA A 6 13.82 1.48 5.40
CA ALA A 6 12.47 1.26 4.90
C ALA A 6 11.60 2.54 4.94
N ASN A 7 11.76 3.39 5.96
CA ASN A 7 11.07 4.68 6.02
C ASN A 7 11.53 5.64 4.93
N VAL A 8 12.84 5.71 4.66
CA VAL A 8 13.39 6.56 3.58
C VAL A 8 12.88 6.10 2.23
N LEU A 9 12.94 4.79 1.94
CA LEU A 9 12.47 4.24 0.68
C LEU A 9 10.94 4.42 0.50
N LEU A 10 10.15 4.34 1.58
CA LEU A 10 8.71 4.63 1.53
C LEU A 10 8.43 6.09 1.16
N ALA A 11 9.15 7.03 1.78
CA ALA A 11 9.01 8.45 1.47
C ALA A 11 9.44 8.76 0.02
N MET A 12 10.50 8.11 -0.48
CA MET A 12 10.91 8.23 -1.89
C MET A 12 9.84 7.71 -2.84
N GLY A 13 9.23 6.55 -2.55
CA GLY A 13 8.10 6.05 -3.35
C GLY A 13 6.92 7.02 -3.38
N ASP A 14 6.59 7.65 -2.25
CA ASP A 14 5.52 8.64 -2.17
C ASP A 14 5.81 9.91 -2.99
N ILE A 15 7.08 10.35 -3.06
CA ILE A 15 7.53 11.49 -3.87
C ILE A 15 7.47 11.15 -5.37
N LEU A 16 8.06 10.02 -5.78
CA LEU A 16 8.07 9.58 -7.18
C LEU A 16 6.65 9.40 -7.73
N ARG A 17 5.73 8.89 -6.90
CA ARG A 17 4.30 8.82 -7.22
C ARG A 17 3.69 10.20 -7.48
N ALA A 18 4.06 11.21 -6.68
CA ALA A 18 3.59 12.58 -6.88
C ALA A 18 4.14 13.22 -8.17
N GLU A 19 5.34 12.79 -8.58
CA GLU A 19 6.00 13.21 -9.83
C GLU A 19 5.52 12.41 -11.07
N LYS A 20 4.58 11.47 -10.89
CA LYS A 20 4.08 10.55 -11.92
C LYS A 20 5.14 9.59 -12.48
N GLU A 21 6.22 9.36 -11.73
CA GLU A 21 7.25 8.38 -12.03
C GLU A 21 6.86 7.01 -11.45
N TYR A 22 5.81 6.46 -12.04
CA TYR A 22 5.07 5.31 -11.51
C TYR A 22 5.90 4.01 -11.46
N SER A 23 6.78 3.78 -12.42
CA SER A 23 7.63 2.57 -12.46
C SER A 23 8.69 2.57 -11.36
N GLU A 24 9.31 3.72 -11.08
CA GLU A 24 10.31 3.82 -10.02
C GLU A 24 9.66 3.72 -8.64
N ALA A 25 8.50 4.39 -8.45
CA ALA A 25 7.72 4.28 -7.22
C ALA A 25 7.39 2.81 -6.87
N TRP A 26 6.99 2.02 -7.88
CA TRP A 26 6.70 0.60 -7.71
C TRP A 26 7.90 -0.20 -7.19
N GLN A 27 9.06 -0.05 -7.82
CA GLN A 27 10.29 -0.73 -7.39
C GLN A 27 10.69 -0.35 -5.96
N ARG A 28 10.49 0.91 -5.56
CA ARG A 28 10.72 1.34 -4.16
C ARG A 28 9.75 0.69 -3.21
N TYR A 29 8.46 0.64 -3.55
CA TYR A 29 7.47 -0.03 -2.70
C TYR A 29 7.74 -1.53 -2.55
N GLU A 30 8.16 -2.24 -3.61
CA GLU A 30 8.55 -3.66 -3.52
C GLU A 30 9.75 -3.87 -2.58
N ALA A 31 10.80 -3.03 -2.71
CA ALA A 31 11.96 -3.11 -1.83
C ALA A 31 11.58 -2.86 -0.36
N VAL A 32 10.72 -1.87 -0.11
CA VAL A 32 10.19 -1.55 1.24
C VAL A 32 9.35 -2.69 1.79
N PHE A 33 8.50 -3.32 0.96
CA PHE A 33 7.69 -4.47 1.35
C PHE A 33 8.57 -5.61 1.86
N HIS A 34 9.64 -5.95 1.13
CA HIS A 34 10.57 -6.99 1.53
C HIS A 34 11.30 -6.65 2.85
N LEU A 35 11.70 -5.39 3.05
CA LEU A 35 12.34 -4.95 4.29
C LEU A 35 11.40 -5.05 5.49
N TYR A 36 10.16 -4.56 5.37
CA TYR A 36 9.18 -4.65 6.46
C TYR A 36 8.76 -6.08 6.75
N ASN A 37 8.61 -6.92 5.72
CA ASN A 37 8.34 -8.33 5.88
C ASN A 37 9.47 -9.04 6.63
N ALA A 38 10.74 -8.71 6.32
CA ALA A 38 11.90 -9.29 6.99
C ALA A 38 12.01 -8.92 8.49
N ILE A 39 11.38 -7.82 8.92
CA ILE A 39 11.37 -7.39 10.33
C ILE A 39 10.02 -7.58 11.03
N GLY A 40 9.01 -8.10 10.32
CA GLY A 40 7.68 -8.39 10.87
C GLY A 40 6.83 -7.15 11.17
N ASP A 41 7.12 -5.99 10.58
CA ASP A 41 6.37 -4.76 10.81
C ASP A 41 5.06 -4.74 10.01
N ARG A 42 4.04 -5.42 10.54
CA ARG A 42 2.72 -5.55 9.90
C ARG A 42 2.04 -4.21 9.64
N TYR A 43 2.23 -3.22 10.51
CA TYR A 43 1.67 -1.89 10.33
C TYR A 43 2.21 -1.24 9.05
N SER A 44 3.53 -1.31 8.88
CA SER A 44 4.19 -0.71 7.73
C SER A 44 3.97 -1.51 6.44
N ILE A 45 3.87 -2.85 6.51
CA ILE A 45 3.47 -3.68 5.36
C ILE A 45 2.09 -3.26 4.84
N ALA A 46 1.11 -3.10 5.73
CA ALA A 46 -0.22 -2.65 5.34
C ALA A 46 -0.21 -1.28 4.66
N ARG A 47 0.62 -0.33 5.14
CA ARG A 47 0.80 0.97 4.48
C ARG A 47 1.35 0.85 3.07
N VAL A 48 2.34 -0.02 2.84
CA VAL A 48 2.92 -0.25 1.51
C VAL A 48 1.89 -0.85 0.57
N LEU A 49 1.17 -1.88 1.01
CA LEU A 49 0.10 -2.51 0.24
C LEU A 49 -0.99 -1.51 -0.14
N TYR A 50 -1.40 -0.67 0.80
CA TYR A 50 -2.32 0.43 0.55
C TYR A 50 -1.79 1.39 -0.54
N ARG A 51 -0.51 1.79 -0.49
CA ARG A 51 0.11 2.64 -1.53
C ARG A 51 0.17 1.98 -2.90
N MET A 52 0.49 0.69 -2.95
CA MET A 52 0.47 -0.11 -4.18
C MET A 52 -0.95 -0.24 -4.74
N GLY A 53 -1.97 -0.37 -3.88
CA GLY A 53 -3.37 -0.37 -4.29
C GLY A 53 -3.80 0.96 -4.93
N ASP A 54 -3.41 2.09 -4.33
CA ASP A 54 -3.63 3.42 -4.90
C ASP A 54 -2.97 3.56 -6.29
N TRP A 55 -1.79 2.95 -6.46
CA TRP A 55 -1.09 2.92 -7.75
C TRP A 55 -1.86 2.11 -8.80
N GLN A 56 -2.34 0.90 -8.44
CA GLN A 56 -3.13 0.07 -9.36
C GLN A 56 -4.44 0.76 -9.79
N VAL A 57 -5.07 1.53 -8.88
CA VAL A 57 -6.23 2.36 -9.25
C VAL A 57 -5.87 3.41 -10.30
N ALA A 58 -4.71 4.08 -10.16
CA ALA A 58 -4.25 5.07 -11.15
C ALA A 58 -3.96 4.46 -12.53
N GLN A 59 -3.68 3.16 -12.58
CA GLN A 59 -3.47 2.38 -13.80
C GLN A 59 -4.76 1.72 -14.32
N GLU A 60 -5.92 2.00 -13.72
CA GLU A 60 -7.22 1.36 -14.02
C GLU A 60 -7.22 -0.17 -13.83
N ASN A 61 -6.24 -0.69 -13.09
CA ASN A 61 -6.12 -2.11 -12.75
C ASN A 61 -6.92 -2.42 -11.47
N PHE A 62 -8.24 -2.27 -11.54
CA PHE A 62 -9.12 -2.37 -10.37
C PHE A 62 -9.10 -3.73 -9.68
N ALA A 63 -8.93 -4.84 -10.43
CA ALA A 63 -8.85 -6.17 -9.83
C ALA A 63 -7.62 -6.33 -8.91
N ASP A 64 -6.47 -5.78 -9.31
CA ASP A 64 -5.25 -5.84 -8.51
C ASP A 64 -5.29 -4.87 -7.33
N SER A 65 -5.87 -3.68 -7.50
CA SER A 65 -6.03 -2.74 -6.39
C SER A 65 -6.90 -3.30 -5.28
N ILE A 66 -8.00 -3.98 -5.63
CA ILE A 66 -8.90 -4.64 -4.67
C ILE A 66 -8.14 -5.66 -3.81
N ARG A 67 -7.35 -6.55 -4.44
CA ARG A 67 -6.56 -7.56 -3.71
C ARG A 67 -5.55 -6.93 -2.74
N LEU A 68 -4.92 -5.84 -3.16
CA LEU A 68 -3.94 -5.11 -2.34
C LEU A 68 -4.61 -4.41 -1.15
N PHE A 69 -5.78 -3.78 -1.38
CA PHE A 69 -6.55 -3.16 -0.32
C PHE A 69 -7.07 -4.18 0.69
N GLU A 70 -7.63 -5.30 0.25
CA GLU A 70 -8.09 -6.38 1.14
C GLU A 70 -6.94 -6.93 2.00
N SER A 71 -5.75 -7.11 1.40
CA SER A 71 -4.56 -7.55 2.12
C SER A 71 -4.10 -6.54 3.18
N ALA A 72 -4.13 -5.23 2.85
CA ALA A 72 -3.78 -4.17 3.78
C ALA A 72 -4.78 -4.07 4.96
N ILE A 73 -6.08 -4.19 4.68
CA ILE A 73 -7.14 -4.22 5.70
C ILE A 73 -6.88 -5.40 6.66
N GLY A 74 -6.71 -6.61 6.13
CA GLY A 74 -6.50 -7.81 6.97
C GLY A 74 -5.26 -7.70 7.87
N LEU A 75 -4.20 -7.03 7.43
CA LEU A 75 -3.01 -6.79 8.25
C LEU A 75 -3.27 -5.79 9.39
N TRP A 76 -3.98 -4.69 9.12
CA TRP A 76 -4.33 -3.71 10.16
C TRP A 76 -5.35 -4.26 11.16
N GLU A 77 -6.34 -5.04 10.70
CA GLU A 77 -7.26 -5.78 11.58
C GLU A 77 -6.50 -6.74 12.49
N ALA A 78 -5.54 -7.50 11.94
CA ALA A 78 -4.74 -8.46 12.69
C ALA A 78 -3.84 -7.83 13.77
N ILE A 79 -3.62 -6.52 13.74
CA ILE A 79 -2.89 -5.77 14.78
C ILE A 79 -3.78 -4.82 15.59
N GLY A 80 -5.11 -4.97 15.50
CA GLY A 80 -6.05 -4.20 16.31
C GLY A 80 -6.28 -2.76 15.83
N LEU A 81 -6.10 -2.50 14.53
CA LEU A 81 -6.36 -1.19 13.90
C LEU A 81 -7.48 -1.24 12.83
N PRO A 82 -8.65 -1.86 13.09
CA PRO A 82 -9.73 -1.95 12.11
C PRO A 82 -10.28 -0.57 11.73
N ASP A 83 -10.33 0.38 12.67
CA ASP A 83 -10.84 1.74 12.41
C ASP A 83 -9.96 2.49 11.41
N LEU A 84 -8.64 2.25 11.45
CA LEU A 84 -7.70 2.85 10.51
C LEU A 84 -7.95 2.33 9.08
N ALA A 85 -8.19 1.03 8.96
CA ALA A 85 -8.55 0.39 7.70
C ALA A 85 -9.88 0.91 7.13
N ALA A 86 -10.89 1.01 7.99
CA ALA A 86 -12.20 1.56 7.65
C ALA A 86 -12.13 3.03 7.20
N GLN A 87 -11.30 3.85 7.85
CA GLN A 87 -11.16 5.25 7.50
C GLN A 87 -10.37 5.48 6.21
N ILE A 88 -9.27 4.74 6.01
CA ILE A 88 -8.30 5.04 4.95
C ILE A 88 -8.54 4.20 3.70
N ILE A 89 -8.80 2.90 3.85
CA ILE A 89 -8.78 1.95 2.74
C ILE A 89 -10.20 1.62 2.27
N GLN A 90 -11.15 1.45 3.18
CA GLN A 90 -12.51 1.02 2.82
C GLN A 90 -13.18 1.89 1.75
N PRO A 91 -13.13 3.24 1.79
CA PRO A 91 -13.74 4.07 0.74
C PRO A 91 -13.11 3.86 -0.63
N LYS A 92 -11.80 3.55 -0.67
CA LYS A 92 -11.05 3.30 -1.92
C LYS A 92 -11.34 1.92 -2.48
N LEU A 93 -11.45 0.93 -1.59
CA LEU A 93 -11.86 -0.43 -1.95
C LEU A 93 -13.26 -0.42 -2.57
N ASP A 94 -14.21 0.28 -1.95
CA ASP A 94 -15.58 0.38 -2.46
C ASP A 94 -15.62 1.11 -3.80
N ALA A 95 -14.85 2.19 -3.96
CA ALA A 95 -14.71 2.88 -5.23
C ALA A 95 -14.11 1.98 -6.33
N ALA A 96 -13.05 1.23 -6.03
CA ALA A 96 -12.42 0.31 -6.98
C ALA A 96 -13.36 -0.82 -7.39
N ARG A 97 -14.13 -1.38 -6.45
CA ARG A 97 -15.18 -2.37 -6.74
C ARG A 97 -16.26 -1.82 -7.67
N GLY A 98 -16.66 -0.57 -7.48
CA GLY A 98 -17.62 0.11 -8.36
C GLY A 98 -17.12 0.34 -9.77
N GLN A 99 -15.80 0.41 -10.01
CA GLN A 99 -15.20 0.57 -11.34
C GLN A 99 -14.98 -0.76 -12.08
N LEU A 100 -15.02 -1.90 -11.35
CA LEU A 100 -14.84 -3.24 -11.94
C LEU A 100 -16.17 -3.84 -12.44
N GLN A 101 -17.31 -3.27 -12.04
CA GLN A 101 -18.67 -3.69 -12.42
C GLN A 101 -19.12 -3.08 -13.74
#